data_AF-A0A7Y3G6M8-F1
#
_entry.id   AF-A0A7Y3G6M8-F1
#
_cell.length_a   1.000
_cell.length_b   1.000
_cell.length_c   1.000
_cell.angle_alpha   90.00
_cell.angle_beta   90.00
_cell.angle_gamma   90.00
#
_symmetry.space_group_name_H-M   'P 1'
#
loop_
_entity.id
_entity.type
_entity.pdbx_description
1 polymer ?
#
loop_
_entity_poly.entity_id
_entity_poly.type
_entity_poly.pdbx_seq_one_letter_code
_entity_poly.pdbx_strand_id
1 'polypeptide(L)'
;MSTIQRNMSLTGDAPAALNALQKVATILGMMGVLILVLAVFNFDFPNKTLWLTIALSEITLGIILFAKGAYGNSLEGIKNHGVWFKSISSRGYLAWISGIALTGFYIILYFFPQYIGLVEGGPNKGLVALFDPLSYMLSGNPASQWFVYGTLYTIAIFAFGIKFFWKYRHNRYEKIRTVSVMFFQTAFAFLIPEFMARLNDDNFNLPYYDLKNIWPLNYYNFEQYRVDDFINAGNLGLGLLIFGVVSILVITPILTYKYGKRWYCSWVCGCGGLAETAGDPFRHLSDKSQSAWKIER
;
A
#
# COMPACT_ATOMS: atom_id res chain seq x y z
N MET A 1 9.98 -30.62 -28.83
CA MET A 1 11.28 -31.00 -28.26
C MET A 1 11.40 -30.39 -26.87
N SER A 2 11.33 -31.18 -25.81
CA SER A 2 11.62 -30.71 -24.45
C SER A 2 13.14 -30.54 -24.32
N THR A 3 13.62 -29.31 -24.21
CA THR A 3 15.01 -29.05 -23.85
C THR A 3 15.22 -29.52 -22.42
N ILE A 4 15.90 -30.66 -22.26
CA ILE A 4 16.32 -31.16 -20.95
C ILE A 4 17.40 -30.22 -20.44
N GLN A 5 17.04 -29.31 -19.52
CA GLN A 5 18.03 -28.50 -18.81
C GLN A 5 18.81 -29.41 -17.86
N ARG A 6 20.08 -29.68 -18.19
CA ARG A 6 21.04 -30.34 -17.30
C ARG A 6 21.59 -29.31 -16.31
N ASN A 7 20.80 -28.95 -15.32
CA ASN A 7 21.33 -28.22 -14.17
C ASN A 7 21.93 -29.23 -13.18
N MET A 8 23.27 -29.24 -13.07
CA MET A 8 24.01 -30.07 -12.10
C MET A 8 24.32 -29.31 -10.80
N SER A 9 23.73 -28.13 -10.60
CA SER A 9 23.86 -27.35 -9.38
C SER A 9 23.08 -28.01 -8.25
N LEU A 10 23.80 -28.43 -7.20
CA LEU A 10 23.21 -28.85 -5.91
C LEU A 10 22.59 -27.68 -5.14
N THR A 11 22.86 -26.43 -5.55
CA THR A 11 22.61 -25.23 -4.76
C THR A 11 21.68 -24.22 -5.43
N GLY A 12 21.13 -24.50 -6.61
CA GLY A 12 20.17 -23.60 -7.23
C GLY A 12 19.58 -24.14 -8.52
N ASP A 13 18.28 -24.40 -8.52
CA ASP A 13 17.50 -24.59 -9.74
C ASP A 13 17.65 -23.36 -10.64
N ALA A 14 17.61 -23.58 -11.96
CA ALA A 14 17.47 -22.47 -12.90
C ALA A 14 16.19 -21.70 -12.52
N PRO A 15 16.17 -20.35 -12.62
CA PRO A 15 14.96 -19.60 -12.30
C PRO A 15 13.79 -20.22 -13.06
N ALA A 16 12.82 -20.77 -12.34
CA ALA A 16 11.71 -21.47 -12.95
C ALA A 16 11.07 -20.56 -14.01
N ALA A 17 11.07 -21.03 -15.26
CA ALA A 17 10.55 -20.24 -16.37
C ALA A 17 9.10 -19.83 -16.07
N LEU A 18 8.78 -18.55 -16.28
CA LEU A 18 7.42 -18.05 -16.08
C LEU A 18 6.46 -18.83 -16.98
N ASN A 19 5.35 -19.28 -16.41
CA ASN A 19 4.30 -19.91 -17.19
C ASN A 19 3.57 -18.88 -18.06
N ALA A 20 2.77 -19.35 -19.03
CA ALA A 20 2.06 -18.48 -19.96
C ALA A 20 1.18 -17.45 -19.24
N LEU A 21 0.48 -17.87 -18.17
CA LEU A 21 -0.37 -16.97 -17.38
C LEU A 21 0.44 -15.88 -16.68
N GLN A 22 1.59 -16.20 -16.10
CA GLN A 22 2.49 -15.23 -15.49
C GLN A 22 3.04 -14.24 -16.51
N LYS A 23 3.40 -14.69 -17.71
CA LYS A 23 3.88 -13.80 -18.78
C LYS A 23 2.80 -12.79 -19.20
N VAL A 24 1.58 -13.27 -19.47
CA VAL A 24 0.44 -12.41 -19.81
C VAL A 24 0.14 -11.44 -18.68
N ALA A 25 0.12 -11.93 -17.44
CA ALA A 25 -0.12 -11.11 -16.26
C ALA A 25 0.96 -10.03 -16.06
N THR A 26 2.23 -10.32 -16.34
CA THR A 26 3.32 -9.34 -16.30
C THR A 26 3.13 -8.28 -17.37
N ILE A 27 2.82 -8.66 -18.62
CA ILE A 27 2.57 -7.69 -19.69
C ILE A 27 1.40 -6.77 -19.33
N LEU A 28 0.28 -7.35 -18.87
CA LEU A 28 -0.90 -6.61 -18.44
C LEU A 28 -0.56 -5.60 -17.33
N GLY A 29 0.11 -6.05 -16.26
CA GLY A 29 0.51 -5.14 -15.18
C GLY A 29 1.49 -4.05 -15.61
N MET A 30 2.42 -4.36 -16.52
CA MET A 30 3.38 -3.40 -17.06
C MET A 30 2.72 -2.36 -17.96
N MET A 31 1.67 -2.71 -18.71
CA MET A 31 0.87 -1.75 -19.48
C MET A 31 0.19 -0.73 -18.56
N GLY A 32 -0.40 -1.18 -17.45
CA GLY A 32 -1.00 -0.28 -16.48
C GLY A 32 0.03 0.67 -15.83
N VAL A 33 1.22 0.16 -15.50
CA VAL A 33 2.34 1.00 -15.01
C VAL A 33 2.80 1.99 -16.08
N LEU A 34 2.86 1.57 -17.35
CA LEU A 34 3.25 2.44 -18.46
C LEU A 34 2.30 3.63 -18.59
N ILE A 35 0.98 3.43 -18.43
CA ILE A 35 0.01 4.52 -18.45
C ILE A 35 0.33 5.55 -17.34
N LEU A 36 0.62 5.09 -16.12
CA LEU A 36 1.00 6.00 -15.02
C LEU A 36 2.31 6.73 -15.30
N VAL A 37 3.30 6.06 -15.89
CA VAL A 37 4.58 6.68 -16.28
C VAL A 37 4.38 7.73 -17.36
N LEU A 38 3.56 7.46 -18.38
CA LEU A 38 3.20 8.43 -19.41
C LEU A 38 2.51 9.67 -18.81
N ALA A 39 1.68 9.47 -17.77
CA ALA A 39 1.06 10.58 -17.05
C ALA A 39 2.11 11.45 -16.32
N VAL A 40 3.16 10.87 -15.74
CA VAL A 40 4.28 11.64 -15.15
C VAL A 40 4.96 12.52 -16.20
N PHE A 41 5.08 12.07 -17.44
CA PHE A 41 5.63 12.86 -18.55
C PHE A 41 4.62 13.84 -19.18
N ASN A 42 3.49 14.12 -18.52
CA ASN A 42 2.43 15.03 -18.98
C ASN A 42 1.81 14.63 -20.33
N PHE A 43 1.72 13.33 -20.63
CA PHE A 43 0.94 12.86 -21.77
C PHE A 43 -0.54 13.20 -21.58
N ASP A 44 -1.17 13.80 -22.59
CA ASP A 44 -2.58 14.19 -22.53
C ASP A 44 -3.50 13.01 -22.87
N PHE A 45 -4.22 12.51 -21.87
CA PHE A 45 -5.10 11.37 -22.02
C PHE A 45 -6.52 11.80 -22.40
N PRO A 46 -7.04 11.41 -23.58
CA PRO A 46 -8.43 11.65 -23.92
C PRO A 46 -9.31 10.79 -22.99
N ASN A 47 -10.08 11.44 -22.12
CA ASN A 47 -10.86 10.83 -21.02
C ASN A 47 -9.99 10.20 -19.90
N LYS A 48 -9.55 11.05 -18.97
CA LYS A 48 -8.74 10.67 -17.79
C LYS A 48 -9.38 9.55 -16.95
N THR A 49 -10.70 9.53 -16.79
CA THR A 49 -11.41 8.51 -16.00
C THR A 49 -11.24 7.11 -16.59
N LEU A 50 -11.36 6.98 -17.91
CA LEU A 50 -11.18 5.73 -18.61
C LEU A 50 -9.73 5.23 -18.45
N TRP A 51 -8.75 6.08 -18.73
CA TRP A 51 -7.34 5.71 -18.64
C TRP A 51 -6.87 5.39 -17.22
N LEU A 52 -7.37 6.11 -16.22
CA LEU A 52 -7.12 5.80 -14.82
C LEU A 52 -7.71 4.43 -14.45
N THR A 53 -8.95 4.16 -14.86
CA THR A 53 -9.62 2.88 -14.57
C THR A 53 -8.88 1.71 -15.24
N ILE A 54 -8.44 1.89 -16.49
CA ILE A 54 -7.60 0.91 -17.19
C ILE A 54 -6.29 0.70 -16.42
N ALA A 55 -5.55 1.76 -16.09
CA ALA A 55 -4.28 1.64 -15.39
C ALA A 55 -4.39 0.88 -14.06
N LEU A 56 -5.36 1.26 -13.21
CA LEU A 56 -5.55 0.64 -11.89
C LEU A 56 -6.06 -0.81 -12.01
N SER A 57 -6.97 -1.08 -12.96
CA SER A 57 -7.49 -2.43 -13.19
C SER A 57 -6.43 -3.38 -13.78
N GLU A 58 -5.63 -2.91 -14.75
CA GLU A 58 -4.53 -3.69 -15.34
C GLU A 58 -3.46 -4.03 -14.32
N ILE A 59 -3.06 -3.08 -13.46
CA ILE A 59 -2.11 -3.34 -12.36
C ILE A 59 -2.70 -4.38 -11.39
N THR A 60 -3.95 -4.19 -10.97
CA THR A 60 -4.61 -5.07 -9.99
C THR A 60 -4.77 -6.49 -10.55
N LEU A 61 -5.34 -6.61 -11.76
CA LEU A 61 -5.53 -7.90 -12.43
C LEU A 61 -4.21 -8.55 -12.77
N GLY A 62 -3.20 -7.78 -13.20
CA GLY A 62 -1.85 -8.29 -13.45
C GLY A 62 -1.27 -8.98 -12.21
N ILE A 63 -1.35 -8.34 -11.02
CA ILE A 63 -0.86 -8.94 -9.78
C ILE A 63 -1.68 -10.20 -9.40
N ILE A 64 -3.00 -10.15 -9.51
CA ILE A 64 -3.89 -11.27 -9.14
C ILE A 64 -3.68 -12.47 -10.07
N LEU A 65 -3.62 -12.25 -11.39
CA LEU A 65 -3.39 -13.29 -12.38
C LEU A 65 -1.99 -13.88 -12.24
N PHE A 66 -0.98 -13.06 -11.95
CA PHE A 66 0.37 -13.54 -11.67
C PHE A 66 0.38 -14.44 -10.44
N ALA A 67 -0.33 -14.04 -9.36
CA ALA A 67 -0.45 -14.84 -8.15
C ALA A 67 -1.18 -16.17 -8.40
N LYS A 68 -2.27 -16.15 -9.17
CA LYS A 68 -2.98 -17.37 -9.59
C LYS A 68 -2.08 -18.29 -10.39
N GLY A 69 -1.30 -17.75 -11.33
CA GLY A 69 -0.32 -18.53 -12.10
C GLY A 69 0.81 -19.10 -11.25
N ALA A 70 1.25 -18.38 -10.21
CA ALA A 70 2.32 -18.82 -9.32
C ALA A 70 1.87 -19.88 -8.29
N TYR A 71 0.64 -19.75 -7.78
CA TYR A 71 0.20 -20.51 -6.60
C TYR A 71 -1.01 -21.42 -6.83
N GLY A 72 -1.75 -21.26 -7.94
CA GLY A 72 -3.01 -21.96 -8.17
C GLY A 72 -2.88 -23.48 -8.26
N ASN A 73 -1.81 -23.96 -8.92
CA ASN A 73 -1.55 -25.39 -9.12
C ASN A 73 -0.52 -25.97 -8.13
N SER A 74 -0.07 -25.20 -7.15
CA SER A 74 0.88 -25.71 -6.14
C SER A 74 0.16 -26.17 -4.89
N LEU A 75 0.66 -27.26 -4.30
CA LEU A 75 0.15 -27.85 -3.06
C LEU A 75 0.04 -26.83 -1.93
N GLU A 76 -0.87 -27.11 -1.00
CA GLU A 76 -1.08 -26.29 0.18
C GLU A 76 0.14 -26.37 1.12
N GLY A 77 0.63 -25.22 1.59
CA GLY A 77 1.78 -25.16 2.49
C GLY A 77 2.52 -23.82 2.46
N ILE A 78 3.67 -23.75 3.15
CA ILE A 78 4.53 -22.56 3.21
C ILE A 78 5.38 -22.48 1.93
N LYS A 79 5.17 -21.45 1.11
CA LYS A 79 5.77 -21.33 -0.23
C LYS A 79 6.88 -20.27 -0.28
N ASN A 80 8.05 -20.57 0.27
CA ASN A 80 9.24 -19.70 0.28
C ASN A 80 10.39 -20.25 -0.59
N HIS A 81 10.06 -20.75 -1.78
CA HIS A 81 11.05 -21.38 -2.67
C HIS A 81 11.98 -20.35 -3.34
N GLY A 82 13.28 -20.62 -3.25
CA GLY A 82 14.34 -19.92 -3.98
C GLY A 82 14.50 -18.43 -3.63
N VAL A 83 14.05 -18.00 -2.46
CA VAL A 83 14.02 -16.59 -2.08
C VAL A 83 15.43 -15.97 -2.01
N TRP A 84 16.43 -16.76 -1.58
CA TRP A 84 17.84 -16.34 -1.55
C TRP A 84 18.49 -16.19 -2.93
N PHE A 85 17.91 -16.76 -3.99
CA PHE A 85 18.49 -16.76 -5.33
C PHE A 85 17.83 -15.73 -6.27
N LYS A 86 16.70 -15.14 -5.85
CA LYS A 86 15.99 -14.15 -6.66
C LYS A 86 16.62 -12.78 -6.50
N SER A 87 17.07 -12.19 -7.62
CA SER A 87 17.68 -10.85 -7.67
C SER A 87 16.90 -9.77 -6.91
N ILE A 88 15.56 -9.83 -6.92
CA ILE A 88 14.70 -8.87 -6.18
C ILE A 88 14.76 -9.05 -4.66
N SER A 89 14.91 -10.28 -4.14
CA SER A 89 14.87 -10.56 -2.69
C SER A 89 16.25 -10.87 -2.08
N SER A 90 17.32 -10.91 -2.88
CA SER A 90 18.67 -11.27 -2.43
C SER A 90 19.67 -10.10 -2.49
N ARG A 91 19.21 -8.86 -2.34
CA ARG A 91 20.03 -7.64 -2.53
C ARG A 91 20.72 -7.56 -3.91
N GLY A 92 20.13 -8.19 -4.93
CA GLY A 92 20.63 -8.19 -6.30
C GLY A 92 20.29 -6.90 -7.05
N TYR A 93 20.62 -6.87 -8.34
CA TYR A 93 20.43 -5.69 -9.20
C TYR A 93 18.98 -5.15 -9.20
N LEU A 94 17.98 -6.03 -9.30
CA LEU A 94 16.57 -5.64 -9.28
C LEU A 94 16.13 -5.09 -7.92
N ALA A 95 16.73 -5.56 -6.82
CA ALA A 95 16.48 -5.03 -5.48
C ALA A 95 16.99 -3.59 -5.37
N TRP A 96 18.20 -3.30 -5.86
CA TRP A 96 18.76 -1.95 -5.88
C TRP A 96 17.96 -0.99 -6.75
N ILE A 97 17.57 -1.39 -7.97
CA ILE A 97 16.70 -0.57 -8.82
C ILE A 97 15.40 -0.25 -8.09
N SER A 98 14.75 -1.25 -7.50
CA SER A 98 13.48 -1.06 -6.80
C SER A 98 13.65 -0.14 -5.58
N GLY A 99 14.74 -0.31 -4.81
CA GLY A 99 15.06 0.52 -3.65
C GLY A 99 15.34 1.98 -4.00
N ILE A 100 16.09 2.22 -5.08
CA ILE A 100 16.37 3.57 -5.60
C ILE A 100 15.08 4.20 -6.14
N ALA A 101 14.28 3.45 -6.90
CA ALA A 101 13.02 3.93 -7.46
C ALA A 101 12.01 4.31 -6.36
N LEU A 102 11.84 3.46 -5.33
CA LEU A 102 10.96 3.76 -4.20
C LEU A 102 11.46 4.96 -3.39
N THR A 103 12.76 5.00 -3.06
CA THR A 103 13.34 6.14 -2.33
C THR A 103 13.20 7.44 -3.14
N GLY A 104 13.51 7.41 -4.43
CA GLY A 104 13.36 8.54 -5.33
C GLY A 104 11.90 9.01 -5.45
N PHE A 105 10.96 8.07 -5.55
CA PHE A 105 9.53 8.38 -5.52
C PHE A 105 9.13 9.11 -4.24
N TYR A 106 9.59 8.66 -3.06
CA TYR A 106 9.30 9.34 -1.80
C TYR A 106 9.94 10.73 -1.70
N ILE A 107 11.17 10.89 -2.19
CA ILE A 107 11.83 12.21 -2.23
C ILE A 107 11.00 13.17 -3.09
N ILE A 108 10.57 12.75 -4.27
CA ILE A 108 9.72 13.56 -5.14
C ILE A 108 8.37 13.85 -4.47
N LEU A 109 7.74 12.84 -3.87
CA LEU A 109 6.44 12.96 -3.22
C LEU A 109 6.44 13.99 -2.08
N TYR A 110 7.48 14.01 -1.25
CA TYR A 110 7.57 14.89 -0.08
C TYR A 110 8.14 16.28 -0.41
N PHE A 111 9.19 16.36 -1.24
CA PHE A 111 9.95 17.59 -1.44
C PHE A 111 9.68 18.27 -2.79
N PHE A 112 9.26 17.52 -3.81
CA PHE A 112 9.09 18.05 -5.16
C PHE A 112 7.81 17.59 -5.86
N PRO A 113 6.63 17.76 -5.23
CA PRO A 113 5.38 17.25 -5.77
C PRO A 113 4.95 17.90 -7.10
N GLN A 114 5.53 19.04 -7.45
CA GLN A 114 5.38 19.62 -8.79
C GLN A 114 5.80 18.67 -9.91
N TYR A 115 6.74 17.75 -9.68
CA TYR A 115 7.19 16.80 -10.70
C TYR A 115 6.22 15.63 -10.93
N ILE A 116 5.35 15.34 -9.98
CA ILE A 116 4.22 14.42 -10.19
C ILE A 116 2.98 15.15 -10.72
N GLY A 117 3.04 16.48 -10.80
CA GLY A 117 2.02 17.32 -11.43
C GLY A 117 1.06 18.03 -10.48
N LEU A 118 1.43 18.15 -9.19
CA LEU A 118 0.71 19.05 -8.29
C LEU A 118 0.96 20.51 -8.69
N VAL A 119 -0.11 21.30 -8.80
CA VAL A 119 -0.01 22.74 -9.10
C VAL A 119 -0.73 23.51 -7.99
N GLU A 120 -0.01 24.37 -7.28
CA GLU A 120 -0.61 25.25 -6.27
C GLU A 120 -1.43 26.36 -6.94
N GLY A 121 -2.71 26.50 -6.56
CA GLY A 121 -3.59 27.58 -7.05
C GLY A 121 -4.03 27.44 -8.52
N GLY A 122 -3.90 26.27 -9.13
CA GLY A 122 -4.31 26.02 -10.51
C GLY A 122 -4.73 24.57 -10.78
N PRO A 123 -5.12 24.24 -12.03
CA PRO A 123 -5.46 22.87 -12.39
C PRO A 123 -4.22 21.97 -12.34
N ASN A 124 -4.38 20.79 -11.75
CA ASN A 124 -3.34 19.77 -11.69
C ASN A 124 -2.89 19.37 -13.11
N LYS A 125 -1.63 18.90 -13.18
CA LYS A 125 -1.02 18.36 -14.41
C LYS A 125 -0.55 16.91 -14.19
N GLY A 126 -0.12 16.29 -15.27
CA GLY A 126 0.53 14.98 -15.25
C GLY A 126 -0.21 13.89 -14.48
N LEU A 127 0.53 13.22 -13.57
CA LEU A 127 0.01 12.09 -12.80
C LEU A 127 -1.10 12.51 -11.83
N VAL A 128 -0.94 13.62 -11.09
CA VAL A 128 -1.98 14.09 -10.17
C VAL A 128 -3.28 14.39 -10.94
N ALA A 129 -3.17 15.02 -12.12
CA ALA A 129 -4.33 15.31 -12.95
C ALA A 129 -5.08 14.06 -13.43
N LEU A 130 -4.38 12.94 -13.65
CA LEU A 130 -5.02 11.68 -14.02
C LEU A 130 -5.93 11.15 -12.90
N PHE A 131 -5.62 11.46 -11.64
CA PHE A 131 -6.38 11.05 -10.46
C PHE A 131 -7.50 12.03 -10.08
N ASP A 132 -7.53 13.24 -10.65
CA ASP A 132 -8.58 14.25 -10.37
C ASP A 132 -10.01 13.68 -10.46
N PRO A 133 -10.41 12.93 -11.50
CA PRO A 133 -11.79 12.44 -11.60
C PRO A 133 -12.18 11.52 -10.44
N LEU A 134 -11.24 10.71 -9.96
CA LEU A 134 -11.47 9.81 -8.83
C LEU A 134 -11.54 10.60 -7.51
N SER A 135 -10.70 11.62 -7.35
CA SER A 135 -10.71 12.47 -6.16
C SER A 135 -12.00 13.28 -6.08
N TYR A 136 -12.41 13.94 -7.17
CA TYR A 136 -13.70 14.63 -7.23
C TYR A 136 -14.88 13.71 -6.91
N MET A 137 -14.83 12.44 -7.32
CA MET A 137 -15.87 11.46 -7.01
C MET A 137 -15.92 11.12 -5.51
N LEU A 138 -14.78 10.99 -4.84
CA LEU A 138 -14.70 10.58 -3.44
C LEU A 138 -14.76 11.76 -2.47
N SER A 139 -13.84 12.71 -2.60
CA SER A 139 -13.64 13.84 -1.69
C SER A 139 -14.30 15.13 -2.15
N GLY A 140 -14.70 15.23 -3.41
CA GLY A 140 -15.22 16.48 -3.98
C GLY A 140 -14.16 17.54 -4.28
N ASN A 141 -12.89 17.25 -3.97
CA ASN A 141 -11.75 18.16 -4.13
C ASN A 141 -10.81 17.69 -5.25
N PRO A 142 -9.95 18.59 -5.81
CA PRO A 142 -8.89 18.18 -6.73
C PRO A 142 -7.93 17.20 -6.04
N ALA A 143 -7.32 16.30 -6.82
CA ALA A 143 -6.41 15.30 -6.26
C ALA A 143 -5.16 15.96 -5.67
N SER A 144 -4.71 15.47 -4.52
CA SER A 144 -3.41 15.83 -3.95
C SER A 144 -2.39 14.71 -4.21
N GLN A 145 -1.11 15.01 -3.98
CA GLN A 145 -0.06 13.98 -3.97
C GLN A 145 -0.37 12.83 -2.99
N TRP A 146 -1.01 13.15 -1.85
CA TRP A 146 -1.39 12.19 -0.82
C TRP A 146 -2.57 11.32 -1.26
N PHE A 147 -3.50 11.88 -2.04
CA PHE A 147 -4.59 11.13 -2.64
C PHE A 147 -4.06 10.08 -3.64
N VAL A 148 -3.13 10.48 -4.51
CA VAL A 148 -2.46 9.57 -5.47
C VAL A 148 -1.75 8.46 -4.71
N TYR A 149 -0.93 8.83 -3.72
CA TYR A 149 -0.22 7.87 -2.87
C TYR A 149 -1.18 6.93 -2.15
N GLY A 150 -2.22 7.46 -1.50
CA GLY A 150 -3.23 6.68 -0.76
C GLY A 150 -4.00 5.70 -1.65
N THR A 151 -4.33 6.12 -2.87
CA THR A 151 -5.01 5.26 -3.86
C THR A 151 -4.10 4.11 -4.29
N LEU A 152 -2.86 4.40 -4.73
CA LEU A 152 -1.88 3.39 -5.15
C LEU A 152 -1.54 2.44 -4.01
N TYR A 153 -1.42 2.96 -2.79
CA TYR A 153 -1.14 2.19 -1.59
C TYR A 153 -2.29 1.24 -1.23
N THR A 154 -3.54 1.70 -1.33
CA THR A 154 -4.73 0.89 -1.10
C THR A 154 -4.86 -0.22 -2.15
N ILE A 155 -4.63 0.09 -3.42
CA ILE A 155 -4.57 -0.91 -4.50
C ILE A 155 -3.46 -1.93 -4.27
N ALA A 156 -2.27 -1.50 -3.84
CA ALA A 156 -1.17 -2.40 -3.55
C ALA A 156 -1.51 -3.37 -2.41
N ILE A 157 -2.04 -2.87 -1.29
CA ILE A 157 -2.48 -3.72 -0.16
C ILE A 157 -3.58 -4.69 -0.60
N PHE A 158 -4.54 -4.24 -1.41
CA PHE A 158 -5.60 -5.09 -1.91
C PHE A 158 -5.06 -6.21 -2.83
N ALA A 159 -4.29 -5.85 -3.86
CA ALA A 159 -3.77 -6.79 -4.85
C ALA A 159 -2.77 -7.79 -4.23
N PHE A 160 -1.84 -7.30 -3.39
CA PHE A 160 -0.90 -8.18 -2.67
C PHE A 160 -1.58 -8.97 -1.55
N GLY A 161 -2.66 -8.47 -0.96
CA GLY A 161 -3.51 -9.22 -0.04
C GLY A 161 -4.17 -10.42 -0.72
N ILE A 162 -4.71 -10.25 -1.93
CA ILE A 162 -5.25 -11.37 -2.73
C ILE A 162 -4.16 -12.38 -3.08
N LYS A 163 -2.98 -11.91 -3.52
CA LYS A 163 -1.81 -12.79 -3.72
C LYS A 163 -1.51 -13.60 -2.46
N PHE A 164 -1.60 -12.99 -1.29
CA PHE A 164 -1.34 -13.64 -0.02
C PHE A 164 -2.36 -14.72 0.32
N PHE A 165 -3.65 -14.54 -0.03
CA PHE A 165 -4.65 -15.62 0.08
C PHE A 165 -4.30 -16.84 -0.77
N TRP A 166 -3.81 -16.63 -2.00
CA TRP A 166 -3.36 -17.73 -2.86
C TRP A 166 -2.14 -18.46 -2.28
N LYS A 167 -1.18 -17.70 -1.72
CA LYS A 167 0.04 -18.24 -1.12
C LYS A 167 -0.25 -19.02 0.17
N TYR A 168 -1.03 -18.46 1.08
CA TYR A 168 -1.33 -19.00 2.41
C TYR A 168 -2.75 -19.58 2.52
N ARG A 169 -3.24 -20.21 1.45
CA ARG A 169 -4.59 -20.82 1.40
C ARG A 169 -4.87 -21.88 2.48
N HIS A 170 -3.82 -22.46 3.08
CA HIS A 170 -3.94 -23.46 4.15
C HIS A 170 -4.16 -22.83 5.53
N ASN A 171 -3.74 -21.58 5.74
CA ASN A 171 -3.70 -20.99 7.08
C ASN A 171 -4.85 -19.98 7.27
N ARG A 172 -5.79 -20.32 8.17
CA ARG A 172 -6.94 -19.46 8.48
C ARG A 172 -6.53 -18.15 9.15
N TYR A 173 -5.55 -18.19 10.05
CA TYR A 173 -5.07 -17.02 10.77
C TYR A 173 -4.57 -15.95 9.79
N GLU A 174 -3.75 -16.37 8.83
CA GLU A 174 -3.20 -15.50 7.80
C GLU A 174 -4.29 -14.84 6.95
N LYS A 175 -5.32 -15.60 6.57
CA LYS A 175 -6.45 -15.04 5.82
C LYS A 175 -7.20 -13.97 6.62
N ILE A 176 -7.56 -14.25 7.87
CA ILE A 176 -8.35 -13.30 8.68
C ILE A 176 -7.53 -12.02 8.90
N ARG A 177 -6.23 -12.16 9.16
CA ARG A 177 -5.32 -11.03 9.33
C ARG A 177 -5.21 -10.17 8.08
N THR A 178 -5.04 -10.78 6.90
CA THR A 178 -4.99 -10.04 5.64
C THR A 178 -6.32 -9.34 5.33
N VAL A 179 -7.47 -9.99 5.59
CA VAL A 179 -8.79 -9.35 5.46
C VAL A 179 -8.89 -8.13 6.38
N SER A 180 -8.46 -8.26 7.64
CA SER A 180 -8.47 -7.16 8.61
C SER A 180 -7.69 -5.96 8.09
N VAL A 181 -6.44 -6.16 7.65
CA VAL A 181 -5.61 -5.04 7.20
C VAL A 181 -6.14 -4.43 5.90
N MET A 182 -6.65 -5.23 4.96
CA MET A 182 -7.31 -4.71 3.75
C MET A 182 -8.53 -3.86 4.10
N PHE A 183 -9.33 -4.30 5.07
CA PHE A 183 -10.50 -3.56 5.55
C PHE A 183 -10.10 -2.23 6.21
N PHE A 184 -9.17 -2.24 7.17
CA PHE A 184 -8.74 -0.99 7.82
C PHE A 184 -8.06 -0.03 6.85
N GLN A 185 -7.26 -0.53 5.90
CA GLN A 185 -6.66 0.33 4.89
C GLN A 185 -7.71 0.95 3.98
N THR A 186 -8.65 0.16 3.46
CA THR A 186 -9.62 0.65 2.47
C THR A 186 -10.68 1.52 3.15
N ALA A 187 -11.25 1.07 4.25
CA ALA A 187 -12.34 1.77 4.93
C ALA A 187 -11.82 2.92 5.80
N PHE A 188 -10.94 2.65 6.78
CA PHE A 188 -10.54 3.64 7.80
C PHE A 188 -9.46 4.60 7.33
N ALA A 189 -8.51 4.13 6.52
CA ALA A 189 -7.38 4.96 6.09
C ALA A 189 -7.63 5.74 4.80
N PHE A 190 -8.54 5.27 3.95
CA PHE A 190 -8.78 5.83 2.63
C PHE A 190 -10.21 6.35 2.48
N LEU A 191 -11.22 5.47 2.46
CA LEU A 191 -12.60 5.90 2.16
C LEU A 191 -13.19 6.86 3.19
N ILE A 192 -13.07 6.58 4.49
CA ILE A 192 -13.64 7.43 5.54
C ILE A 192 -13.03 8.84 5.49
N PRO A 193 -11.70 9.04 5.51
CA PRO A 193 -11.11 10.36 5.41
C PRO A 193 -11.47 11.12 4.13
N GLU A 194 -11.53 10.43 2.99
CA GLU A 194 -11.92 11.06 1.71
C GLU A 194 -13.39 11.48 1.72
N PHE A 195 -14.30 10.66 2.24
CA PHE A 195 -15.71 11.04 2.39
C PHE A 195 -15.92 12.14 3.45
N MET A 196 -15.09 12.16 4.50
CA MET A 196 -15.08 13.25 5.48
C MET A 196 -14.67 14.56 4.83
N ALA A 197 -13.66 14.56 3.96
CA ALA A 197 -13.24 15.75 3.22
C ALA A 197 -14.36 16.30 2.32
N ARG A 198 -15.27 15.45 1.84
CA ARG A 198 -16.45 15.86 1.07
C ARG A 198 -17.51 16.58 1.89
N LEU A 199 -17.53 16.36 3.21
CA LEU A 199 -18.44 17.07 4.11
C LEU A 199 -17.98 18.51 4.38
N ASN A 200 -16.76 18.87 3.97
CA ASN A 200 -16.24 20.21 4.16
C ASN A 200 -16.90 21.20 3.19
N ASP A 201 -17.24 22.37 3.72
CA ASP A 201 -17.87 23.49 3.01
C ASP A 201 -17.26 24.81 3.55
N ASP A 202 -17.62 25.96 2.96
CA ASP A 202 -17.07 27.27 3.33
C ASP A 202 -17.24 27.61 4.82
N ASN A 203 -18.24 27.01 5.48
CA ASN A 203 -18.57 27.21 6.89
C ASN A 203 -18.15 26.06 7.82
N PHE A 204 -17.64 24.95 7.28
CA PHE A 204 -17.33 23.74 8.05
C PHE A 204 -16.10 23.05 7.47
N ASN A 205 -15.01 23.00 8.23
CA ASN A 205 -13.78 22.35 7.80
C ASN A 205 -13.34 21.30 8.82
N LEU A 206 -13.48 20.03 8.45
CA LEU A 206 -12.99 18.89 9.21
C LEU A 206 -11.59 18.52 8.72
N PRO A 207 -10.58 18.51 9.60
CA PRO A 207 -9.23 18.14 9.19
C PRO A 207 -9.17 16.66 8.79
N TYR A 208 -8.34 16.34 7.79
CA TYR A 208 -8.09 14.97 7.37
C TYR A 208 -7.65 14.13 8.57
N TYR A 209 -8.41 13.10 8.92
CA TYR A 209 -8.13 12.26 10.08
C TYR A 209 -8.20 10.78 9.74
N ASP A 210 -7.03 10.15 9.69
CA ASP A 210 -6.90 8.70 9.59
C ASP A 210 -7.19 8.08 10.98
N LEU A 211 -8.41 7.57 11.14
CA LEU A 211 -8.90 6.96 12.38
C LEU A 211 -8.04 5.77 12.87
N LYS A 212 -7.25 5.15 11.98
CA LYS A 212 -6.32 4.09 12.38
C LYS A 212 -5.06 4.66 13.04
N ASN A 213 -4.68 5.90 12.73
CA ASN A 213 -3.38 6.46 13.13
C ASN A 213 -3.44 7.05 14.55
N ILE A 214 -3.10 6.21 15.52
CA ILE A 214 -3.16 6.52 16.96
C ILE A 214 -1.89 7.27 17.41
N TRP A 215 -2.03 8.31 18.23
CA TRP A 215 -0.90 9.01 18.85
C TRP A 215 -0.13 8.06 19.81
N PRO A 216 1.22 8.12 19.89
CA PRO A 216 2.13 9.14 19.34
C PRO A 216 2.54 8.92 17.88
N LEU A 217 2.05 7.90 17.18
CA LEU A 217 2.39 7.69 15.77
C LEU A 217 1.86 8.83 14.90
N ASN A 218 0.69 9.39 15.23
CA ASN A 218 0.20 10.65 14.70
C ASN A 218 0.55 11.82 15.64
N TYR A 219 1.80 12.28 15.60
CA TYR A 219 2.31 13.29 16.54
C TYR A 219 1.55 14.63 16.49
N TYR A 220 1.13 15.04 15.30
CA TYR A 220 0.36 16.27 15.08
C TYR A 220 -1.06 16.26 15.70
N ASN A 221 -1.57 15.11 16.14
CA ASN A 221 -2.99 14.97 16.50
C ASN A 221 -3.41 15.83 17.70
N PHE A 222 -2.48 16.21 18.57
CA PHE A 222 -2.71 17.07 19.72
C PHE A 222 -1.88 18.36 19.68
N GLU A 223 -1.41 18.76 18.50
CA GLU A 223 -0.82 20.08 18.32
C GLU A 223 -1.92 21.14 18.29
N GLN A 224 -1.61 22.33 18.80
CA GLN A 224 -2.60 23.38 19.06
C GLN A 224 -3.47 23.69 17.83
N TYR A 225 -2.84 23.91 16.67
CA TYR A 225 -3.58 24.23 15.44
C TYR A 225 -4.63 23.16 15.09
N ARG A 226 -4.29 21.88 15.25
CA ARG A 226 -5.16 20.77 14.86
C ARG A 226 -6.28 20.54 15.87
N VAL A 227 -5.98 20.76 17.15
CA VAL A 227 -7.00 20.74 18.22
C VAL A 227 -7.99 21.87 18.00
N ASP A 228 -7.52 23.07 17.67
CA ASP A 228 -8.36 24.22 17.35
C ASP A 228 -9.25 23.91 16.13
N ASP A 229 -8.71 23.30 15.07
CA ASP A 229 -9.48 22.85 13.90
C ASP A 229 -10.59 21.86 14.28
N PHE A 230 -10.30 20.87 15.13
CA PHE A 230 -11.31 19.91 15.60
C PHE A 230 -12.40 20.57 16.46
N ILE A 231 -12.05 21.53 17.30
CA ILE A 231 -13.02 22.25 18.13
C ILE A 231 -13.91 23.15 17.25
N ASN A 232 -13.31 23.83 16.27
CA ASN A 232 -14.03 24.69 15.33
C ASN A 232 -14.97 23.89 14.42
N ALA A 233 -14.66 22.62 14.15
CA ALA A 233 -15.53 21.68 13.44
C ALA A 233 -16.70 21.13 14.29
N GLY A 234 -17.05 21.79 15.40
CA GLY A 234 -18.24 21.52 16.20
C GLY A 234 -18.30 20.11 16.79
N ASN A 235 -19.52 19.55 16.92
CA ASN A 235 -19.73 18.27 17.59
C ASN A 235 -19.02 17.09 16.91
N LEU A 236 -18.88 17.10 15.58
CA LEU A 236 -18.21 16.05 14.85
C LEU A 236 -16.69 16.07 15.11
N GLY A 237 -16.07 17.25 15.01
CA GLY A 237 -14.64 17.39 15.30
C GLY A 237 -14.31 17.10 16.77
N LEU A 238 -15.16 17.53 17.71
CA LEU A 238 -15.03 17.17 19.12
C LEU A 238 -15.14 15.64 19.33
N GLY A 239 -16.05 14.96 18.63
CA GLY A 239 -16.17 13.51 18.67
C GLY A 239 -14.90 12.79 18.20
N LEU A 240 -14.23 13.30 17.16
CA LEU A 240 -12.96 12.77 16.67
C LEU A 240 -11.81 13.04 17.64
N LEU A 241 -11.79 14.21 18.29
CA LEU A 241 -10.81 14.53 19.32
C LEU A 241 -10.96 13.61 20.53
N ILE A 242 -12.19 13.38 20.99
CA ILE A 242 -12.51 12.40 22.04
C ILE A 242 -12.08 11.00 21.62
N PHE A 243 -12.38 10.60 20.39
CA PHE A 243 -11.91 9.32 19.84
C PHE A 243 -10.38 9.25 19.88
N GLY A 244 -9.66 10.31 19.51
CA GLY A 244 -8.21 10.41 19.60
C GLY A 244 -7.71 10.11 21.02
N VAL A 245 -8.30 10.72 22.05
CA VAL A 245 -7.94 10.48 23.46
C VAL A 245 -8.29 9.06 23.90
N VAL A 246 -9.52 8.61 23.62
CA VAL A 246 -10.02 7.26 23.97
C VAL A 246 -9.22 6.17 23.28
N SER A 247 -8.75 6.41 22.06
CA SER A 247 -7.95 5.44 21.30
C SER A 247 -6.65 5.07 22.00
N ILE A 248 -6.06 6.02 22.74
CA ILE A 248 -4.79 5.85 23.46
C ILE A 248 -5.03 5.34 24.87
N LEU A 249 -5.98 5.93 25.60
CA LEU A 249 -6.16 5.67 27.02
C LEU A 249 -7.01 4.42 27.30
N VAL A 250 -7.86 4.02 26.35
CA VAL A 250 -8.81 2.91 26.54
C VAL A 250 -8.60 1.83 25.51
N ILE A 251 -8.72 2.15 24.21
CA ILE A 251 -8.70 1.13 23.14
C ILE A 251 -7.33 0.45 23.08
N THR A 252 -6.24 1.22 23.04
CA THR A 252 -4.88 0.69 22.91
C THR A 252 -4.50 -0.22 24.10
N PRO A 253 -4.69 0.17 25.37
CA PRO A 253 -4.43 -0.71 26.52
C PRO A 253 -5.26 -1.99 26.49
N ILE A 254 -6.57 -1.90 26.18
CA ILE A 254 -7.44 -3.08 26.12
C ILE A 254 -6.99 -4.05 25.03
N LEU A 255 -6.73 -3.56 23.82
CA LEU A 255 -6.29 -4.38 22.70
C LEU A 255 -4.88 -4.94 22.94
N THR A 256 -3.99 -4.16 23.57
CA THR A 256 -2.65 -4.62 23.94
C THR A 256 -2.69 -5.70 25.00
N TYR A 257 -3.59 -5.58 25.98
CA TYR A 257 -3.79 -6.61 27.01
C TYR A 257 -4.35 -7.92 26.42
N LYS A 258 -5.34 -7.84 25.52
CA LYS A 258 -5.99 -9.03 24.93
C LYS A 258 -5.20 -9.69 23.81
N TYR A 259 -4.56 -8.91 22.94
CA TYR A 259 -3.96 -9.38 21.69
C TYR A 259 -2.43 -9.17 21.62
N GLY A 260 -1.83 -8.59 22.67
CA GLY A 260 -0.41 -8.31 22.75
C GLY A 260 0.04 -7.10 21.93
N LYS A 261 1.29 -6.66 22.13
CA LYS A 261 1.83 -5.40 21.56
C LYS A 261 1.83 -5.30 20.03
N ARG A 262 1.67 -6.42 19.31
CA ARG A 262 1.73 -6.47 17.84
C ARG A 262 0.36 -6.33 17.17
N TRP A 263 -0.71 -6.14 17.93
CA TRP A 263 -2.07 -6.06 17.39
C TRP A 263 -2.19 -4.97 16.32
N TYR A 264 -1.63 -3.78 16.58
CA TYR A 264 -1.72 -2.65 15.64
C TYR A 264 -0.99 -2.94 14.33
N CYS A 265 0.30 -3.26 14.40
CA CYS A 265 1.12 -3.53 13.22
C CYS A 265 0.69 -4.79 12.45
N SER A 266 0.00 -5.74 13.08
CA SER A 266 -0.37 -6.99 12.40
C SER A 266 -1.79 -6.96 11.82
N TRP A 267 -2.70 -6.17 12.37
CA TRP A 267 -4.14 -6.25 12.06
C TRP A 267 -4.77 -4.96 11.54
N VAL A 268 -4.17 -3.80 11.83
CA VAL A 268 -4.78 -2.48 11.56
C VAL A 268 -3.89 -1.61 10.68
N CYS A 269 -2.60 -1.57 10.96
CA CYS A 269 -1.68 -0.67 10.27
C CYS A 269 -1.43 -1.12 8.82
N GLY A 270 -1.66 -0.20 7.88
CA GLY A 270 -1.39 -0.43 6.45
C GLY A 270 0.08 -0.81 6.17
N CYS A 271 1.04 -0.18 6.88
CA CYS A 271 2.46 -0.48 6.74
C CYS A 271 2.77 -1.93 7.09
N GLY A 272 2.11 -2.42 8.14
CA GLY A 272 2.10 -3.82 8.51
C GLY A 272 1.53 -4.72 7.41
N GLY A 273 0.38 -4.34 6.84
CA GLY A 273 -0.23 -5.07 5.72
C GLY A 273 0.71 -5.24 4.53
N LEU A 274 1.41 -4.17 4.14
CA LEU A 274 2.37 -4.23 3.04
C LEU A 274 3.59 -5.08 3.40
N ALA A 275 4.11 -4.97 4.64
CA ALA A 275 5.23 -5.78 5.12
C ALA A 275 4.88 -7.27 5.18
N GLU A 276 3.66 -7.62 5.58
CA GLU A 276 3.17 -9.00 5.67
C GLU A 276 2.84 -9.60 4.30
N THR A 277 2.49 -8.78 3.29
CA THR A 277 2.07 -9.27 1.97
C THR A 277 3.18 -9.14 0.92
N ALA A 278 3.50 -7.92 0.50
CA ALA A 278 4.55 -7.63 -0.47
C ALA A 278 5.95 -7.87 0.13
N GLY A 279 6.13 -7.57 1.42
CA GLY A 279 7.39 -7.71 2.15
C GLY A 279 7.76 -9.13 2.58
N ASP A 280 6.83 -10.10 2.53
CA ASP A 280 7.05 -11.48 2.99
C ASP A 280 8.31 -12.16 2.40
N PRO A 281 8.66 -12.00 1.10
CA PRO A 281 9.90 -12.56 0.55
C PRO A 281 11.19 -11.99 1.16
N PHE A 282 11.15 -10.80 1.76
CA PHE A 282 12.35 -10.11 2.23
C PHE A 282 12.72 -10.45 3.68
N ARG A 283 11.86 -11.20 4.40
CA ARG A 283 12.02 -11.51 5.83
C ARG A 283 13.34 -12.20 6.21
N HIS A 284 13.91 -12.96 5.28
CA HIS A 284 15.18 -13.63 5.49
C HIS A 284 16.38 -12.66 5.55
N LEU A 285 16.22 -11.41 5.08
CA LEU A 285 17.24 -10.37 5.13
C LEU A 285 17.30 -9.64 6.48
N SER A 286 16.32 -9.85 7.36
CA SER A 286 16.33 -9.30 8.72
C SER A 286 17.50 -9.91 9.49
N ASP A 287 18.26 -9.07 10.20
CA ASP A 287 19.27 -9.57 11.13
C ASP A 287 18.57 -10.30 12.28
N LYS A 288 19.09 -11.48 12.62
CA LYS A 288 18.61 -12.34 13.72
C LYS A 288 19.72 -12.60 14.74
N SER A 289 20.82 -11.86 14.64
CA SER A 289 21.93 -11.93 15.59
C SER A 289 21.44 -11.63 17.01
N GLN A 290 22.06 -12.27 18.00
CA GLN A 290 21.78 -11.98 19.40
C GLN A 290 22.07 -10.52 19.76
N SER A 291 23.03 -9.89 19.07
CA SER A 291 23.33 -8.47 19.22
C SER A 291 22.16 -7.58 18.82
N ALA A 292 21.54 -7.82 17.65
CA ALA A 292 20.36 -7.09 17.23
C ALA A 292 19.20 -7.25 18.24
N TRP A 293 18.97 -8.48 18.70
CA TRP A 293 17.95 -8.76 19.72
C TRP A 293 18.19 -8.07 21.07
N LYS A 294 19.45 -7.92 21.49
CA LYS A 294 19.80 -7.21 22.72
C LYS A 294 19.65 -5.69 22.59
N ILE A 295 19.80 -5.15 21.39
CA ILE A 295 19.57 -3.72 21.11
C ILE A 295 18.07 -3.41 21.03
N GLU A 296 17.26 -4.33 20.50
CA GLU A 296 15.80 -4.16 20.36
C GLU A 296 15.02 -4.38 21.68
N ARG A 297 15.62 -5.01 22.70
CA ARG A 297 14.96 -5.39 23.96
C ARG A 297 15.23 -4.40 25.07
#